data_AF-A0A3P7QNZ2-F1
#
_entry.id   AF-A0A3P7QNZ2-F1
#
_cell.length_a   1.000
_cell.length_b   1.000
_cell.length_c   1.000
_cell.angle_alpha   90.00
_cell.angle_beta   90.00
_cell.angle_gamma   90.00
#
_symmetry.space_group_name_H-M   'P 1'
#
loop_
_entity.id
_entity.type
_entity.pdbx_description
1 polymer ?
#
loop_
_entity_poly.entity_id
_entity_poly.type
_entity_poly.pdbx_seq_one_letter_code
_entity_poly.pdbx_strand_id
1 'polypeptide(L)'
;MLSMPMGPMILMDNQMNGPIYHNQHHIHPGPPPPNGLPLLAAGHTSLNQTTTSNGQPTLMTSSMNRSQRCGVCRGCQCKPCGQCTYCQDSPQFGGPGVKKQSCIERRCLRVLENRLQRDAPSFKARVGCNNCEDCRLPDCLGCLVCLDKRFFDNRYMTGAMCAKKRCNNATSIELPATQNAELRQVMIISLGI
;
A
#
# COMPACT_ATOMS: atom_id res chain seq x y z
N MET A 1 -44.30 -37.67 26.82
CA MET A 1 -45.33 -37.09 25.94
C MET A 1 -44.96 -35.64 25.72
N LEU A 2 -44.43 -35.31 24.54
CA LEU A 2 -44.23 -33.98 23.91
C LEU A 2 -43.18 -34.21 22.81
N SER A 3 -43.68 -34.53 21.63
CA SER A 3 -42.94 -34.71 20.38
C SER A 3 -43.29 -33.58 19.43
N MET A 4 -42.37 -33.33 18.49
CA MET A 4 -42.52 -32.63 17.20
C MET A 4 -42.00 -31.19 17.13
N PRO A 5 -41.60 -30.71 15.94
CA PRO A 5 -40.76 -31.36 14.92
C PRO A 5 -39.74 -30.38 14.27
N MET A 6 -38.80 -30.92 13.49
CA MET A 6 -37.83 -30.16 12.68
C MET A 6 -38.54 -29.40 11.54
N GLY A 7 -38.24 -28.10 11.38
CA GLY A 7 -38.71 -27.27 10.27
C GLY A 7 -37.81 -27.34 9.02
N PRO A 8 -38.33 -26.99 7.84
CA PRO A 8 -37.79 -27.43 6.54
C PRO A 8 -36.69 -26.53 5.97
N MET A 9 -35.89 -27.13 5.08
CA MET A 9 -34.90 -26.48 4.21
C MET A 9 -35.60 -25.56 3.20
N ILE A 10 -35.10 -24.34 3.04
CA ILE A 10 -35.58 -23.38 2.04
C ILE A 10 -34.63 -23.42 0.84
N LEU A 11 -35.17 -23.84 -0.30
CA LEU A 11 -34.52 -23.85 -1.60
C LEU A 11 -35.04 -22.61 -2.35
N MET A 12 -34.19 -21.60 -2.57
CA MET A 12 -34.52 -20.48 -3.45
C MET A 12 -33.73 -20.61 -4.76
N ASP A 13 -34.49 -20.98 -5.77
CA ASP A 13 -34.13 -20.99 -7.19
C ASP A 13 -34.07 -19.54 -7.73
N ASN A 14 -32.95 -19.25 -8.38
CA ASN A 14 -32.81 -18.57 -9.68
C ASN A 14 -33.46 -17.19 -9.95
N GLN A 15 -32.83 -16.50 -10.91
CA GLN A 15 -33.39 -15.40 -11.68
C GLN A 15 -33.33 -13.99 -11.06
N MET A 16 -32.13 -13.40 -11.07
CA MET A 16 -31.99 -11.98 -11.39
C MET A 16 -30.90 -11.78 -12.44
N ASN A 17 -31.37 -11.72 -13.68
CA ASN A 17 -30.66 -11.31 -14.87
C ASN A 17 -30.52 -9.78 -14.82
N GLY A 18 -29.31 -9.29 -14.52
CA GLY A 18 -28.99 -7.86 -14.52
C GLY A 18 -28.38 -7.45 -15.86
N PRO A 19 -28.69 -6.24 -16.37
CA PRO A 19 -28.33 -5.84 -17.73
C PRO A 19 -26.82 -5.73 -17.92
N ILE A 20 -26.35 -6.29 -19.03
CA ILE A 20 -25.03 -6.11 -19.62
C ILE A 20 -24.84 -4.61 -19.94
N TYR A 21 -23.96 -3.92 -19.22
CA TYR A 21 -23.35 -2.68 -19.70
C TYR A 21 -22.06 -3.03 -20.44
N HIS A 22 -22.17 -3.17 -21.75
CA HIS A 22 -21.03 -3.30 -22.65
C HIS A 22 -20.40 -1.91 -22.82
N ASN A 23 -19.41 -1.55 -22.00
CA ASN A 23 -18.57 -0.40 -22.28
C ASN A 23 -17.40 -0.85 -23.16
N GLN A 24 -17.58 -0.77 -24.47
CA GLN A 24 -16.54 -0.98 -25.46
C GLN A 24 -15.64 0.25 -25.46
N HIS A 25 -14.58 0.23 -24.65
CA HIS A 25 -13.45 1.12 -24.85
C HIS A 25 -12.39 0.36 -25.64
N HIS A 26 -12.33 0.67 -26.93
CA HIS A 26 -11.20 0.33 -27.79
C HIS A 26 -9.95 1.04 -27.23
N ILE A 27 -9.14 0.31 -26.47
CA ILE A 27 -7.81 0.76 -26.09
C ILE A 27 -6.88 0.39 -27.23
N HIS A 28 -6.53 1.38 -28.03
CA HIS A 28 -5.47 1.29 -29.03
C HIS A 28 -4.13 1.04 -28.33
N PRO A 29 -3.28 0.11 -28.81
CA PRO A 29 -1.92 -0.02 -28.31
C PRO A 29 -1.12 1.22 -28.73
N GLY A 30 -0.71 2.04 -27.76
CA GLY A 30 0.25 3.12 -28.01
C GLY A 30 1.64 2.54 -28.37
N PRO A 31 2.43 3.23 -29.21
CA PRO A 31 3.74 2.75 -29.65
C PRO A 31 4.75 2.74 -28.49
N PRO A 32 5.77 1.84 -28.54
CA PRO A 32 6.83 1.81 -27.54
C PRO A 32 7.74 3.04 -27.64
N PRO A 33 8.30 3.55 -26.52
CA PRO A 33 9.35 4.58 -26.59
C PRO A 33 10.67 3.98 -27.13
N PRO A 34 11.42 4.71 -27.97
CA PRO A 34 12.71 4.24 -28.46
C PRO A 34 13.79 4.35 -27.37
N ASN A 35 14.44 3.22 -27.09
CA ASN A 35 15.67 3.11 -26.31
C ASN A 35 16.85 2.94 -27.28
N GLY A 36 17.93 3.73 -27.12
CA GLY A 36 19.27 3.36 -27.60
C GLY A 36 20.13 4.49 -28.20
N LEU A 37 20.85 5.23 -27.33
CA LEU A 37 22.33 5.36 -27.20
C LEU A 37 23.24 5.63 -28.47
N PRO A 38 24.51 6.08 -28.31
CA PRO A 38 24.95 7.50 -28.28
C PRO A 38 26.18 7.74 -29.22
N LEU A 39 26.91 8.87 -29.04
CA LEU A 39 28.38 9.06 -29.25
C LEU A 39 28.83 10.10 -30.30
N LEU A 40 29.94 10.79 -29.94
CA LEU A 40 30.86 11.69 -30.68
C LEU A 40 30.46 13.17 -30.83
N ALA A 41 31.36 14.18 -30.80
CA ALA A 41 32.65 14.50 -30.18
C ALA A 41 33.08 15.86 -30.81
N ALA A 42 33.92 16.65 -30.10
CA ALA A 42 34.62 17.90 -30.51
C ALA A 42 33.77 19.20 -30.45
N GLY A 43 34.26 20.35 -29.96
CA GLY A 43 35.55 20.80 -29.45
C GLY A 43 35.65 22.35 -29.57
N HIS A 44 36.48 22.99 -28.71
CA HIS A 44 36.90 24.43 -28.65
C HIS A 44 35.86 25.46 -28.14
N THR A 45 36.13 26.49 -27.31
CA THR A 45 37.36 27.21 -26.92
C THR A 45 37.15 27.95 -25.58
N SER A 46 38.26 28.20 -24.88
CA SER A 46 38.50 28.91 -23.61
C SER A 46 38.02 30.37 -23.57
N LEU A 47 37.54 30.84 -22.40
CA LEU A 47 37.95 32.12 -21.80
C LEU A 47 37.56 32.22 -20.31
N ASN A 48 38.61 32.53 -19.55
CA ASN A 48 38.72 32.67 -18.11
C ASN A 48 38.04 33.96 -17.61
N GLN A 49 37.45 33.96 -16.41
CA GLN A 49 37.48 35.11 -15.51
C GLN A 49 37.09 34.70 -14.08
N THR A 50 38.09 34.81 -13.21
CA THR A 50 38.11 34.68 -11.76
C THR A 50 37.27 35.78 -11.10
N THR A 51 36.39 35.45 -10.16
CA THR A 51 36.14 36.29 -8.97
C THR A 51 35.52 35.48 -7.83
N THR A 52 36.18 35.58 -6.69
CA THR A 52 35.86 35.16 -5.32
C THR A 52 34.60 35.82 -4.75
N SER A 53 33.68 35.04 -4.17
CA SER A 53 33.01 35.33 -2.88
C SER A 53 31.87 34.34 -2.56
N ASN A 54 31.95 33.71 -1.38
CA ASN A 54 30.85 33.21 -0.52
C ASN A 54 29.46 32.97 -1.14
N GLY A 55 29.05 31.70 -1.25
CA GLY A 55 27.70 31.35 -1.70
C GLY A 55 27.22 29.99 -1.19
N GLN A 56 26.61 30.02 0.00
CA GLN A 56 25.55 29.17 0.55
C GLN A 56 25.55 27.63 0.34
N PRO A 57 25.27 26.84 1.40
CA PRO A 57 24.80 25.47 1.21
C PRO A 57 23.48 25.54 0.44
N THR A 58 23.43 24.92 -0.74
CA THR A 58 22.19 24.75 -1.48
C THR A 58 21.22 23.99 -0.58
N LEU A 59 20.16 24.67 -0.16
CA LEU A 59 19.01 24.07 0.49
C LEU A 59 18.48 23.00 -0.46
N MET A 60 18.88 21.75 -0.20
CA MET A 60 18.36 20.58 -0.89
C MET A 60 16.86 20.59 -0.69
N THR A 61 16.11 20.96 -1.73
CA THR A 61 14.67 20.72 -1.77
C THR A 61 14.49 19.24 -1.44
N SER A 62 13.83 18.98 -0.32
CA SER A 62 13.59 17.65 0.21
C SER A 62 12.59 16.94 -0.72
N SER A 63 13.08 16.53 -1.89
CA SER A 63 12.41 15.58 -2.76
C SER A 63 12.31 14.30 -1.96
N MET A 64 11.23 14.17 -1.18
CA MET A 64 10.90 13.05 -0.28
C MET A 64 11.54 11.77 -0.80
N ASN A 65 12.76 11.48 -0.32
CA ASN A 65 13.56 10.41 -0.89
C ASN A 65 12.74 9.15 -0.72
N ARG A 66 12.26 8.60 -1.84
CA ARG A 66 11.49 7.36 -1.80
C ARG A 66 12.38 6.35 -1.08
N SER A 67 11.90 5.88 0.07
CA SER A 67 12.67 4.98 0.94
C SER A 67 13.28 3.87 0.08
N GLN A 68 14.62 3.79 0.12
CA GLN A 68 15.34 2.74 -0.57
C GLN A 68 14.98 1.41 0.07
N ARG A 69 14.84 0.38 -0.76
CA ARG A 69 14.66 -1.00 -0.29
C ARG A 69 15.93 -1.44 0.45
N CYS A 70 15.80 -2.29 1.47
CA CYS A 70 16.99 -2.81 2.16
C CYS A 70 17.80 -3.83 1.33
N GLY A 71 17.23 -4.40 0.27
CA GLY A 71 17.90 -5.40 -0.58
C GLY A 71 18.00 -6.80 0.04
N VAL A 72 18.01 -6.92 1.37
CA VAL A 72 18.33 -8.18 2.06
C VAL A 72 17.15 -8.89 2.72
N CYS A 73 16.02 -8.23 3.00
CA CYS A 73 14.89 -8.92 3.63
C CYS A 73 14.19 -9.90 2.67
N ARG A 74 13.40 -10.84 3.19
CA ARG A 74 12.60 -11.80 2.40
C ARG A 74 11.86 -11.13 1.24
N GLY A 75 11.14 -10.03 1.50
CA GLY A 75 10.40 -9.33 0.44
C GLY A 75 11.28 -8.59 -0.59
N CYS A 76 12.55 -8.30 -0.28
CA CYS A 76 13.49 -7.82 -1.30
C CYS A 76 14.00 -8.95 -2.20
N GLN A 77 14.26 -10.12 -1.60
CA GLN A 77 14.76 -11.31 -2.30
C GLN A 77 13.67 -12.02 -3.13
N CYS A 78 12.39 -11.87 -2.76
CA CYS A 78 11.28 -12.47 -3.50
C CYS A 78 11.13 -11.88 -4.92
N LYS A 79 10.83 -12.75 -5.88
CA LYS A 79 10.35 -12.38 -7.22
C LYS A 79 8.92 -11.85 -7.16
N PRO A 80 8.48 -11.02 -8.12
CA PRO A 80 7.08 -10.60 -8.18
C PRO A 80 6.21 -11.82 -8.49
N CYS A 81 5.10 -12.00 -7.76
CA CYS A 81 4.26 -13.20 -7.92
C CYS A 81 3.39 -13.19 -9.19
N GLY A 82 3.22 -12.03 -9.83
CA GLY A 82 2.42 -11.88 -11.06
C GLY A 82 0.89 -11.90 -10.82
N GLN A 83 0.42 -12.47 -9.71
CA GLN A 83 -1.00 -12.76 -9.53
C GLN A 83 -1.73 -11.83 -8.54
N CYS A 84 -1.01 -11.16 -7.64
CA CYS A 84 -1.65 -10.27 -6.67
C CYS A 84 -2.20 -8.99 -7.33
N THR A 85 -3.15 -8.32 -6.66
CA THR A 85 -3.81 -7.10 -7.17
C THR A 85 -2.88 -5.93 -7.47
N TYR A 86 -1.65 -5.92 -6.92
CA TYR A 86 -0.60 -4.94 -7.22
C TYR A 86 0.33 -5.39 -8.33
N CYS A 87 0.51 -6.71 -8.53
CA CYS A 87 1.18 -7.23 -9.71
C CYS A 87 0.31 -6.97 -10.95
N GLN A 88 -0.97 -7.32 -10.91
CA GLN A 88 -1.90 -7.07 -12.00
C GLN A 88 -2.08 -5.58 -12.32
N ASP A 89 -1.83 -4.68 -11.36
CA ASP A 89 -1.83 -3.23 -11.60
C ASP A 89 -0.52 -2.73 -12.22
N SER A 90 0.59 -3.45 -12.05
CA SER A 90 1.90 -2.99 -12.49
C SER A 90 2.04 -3.03 -14.02
N PRO A 91 2.62 -2.00 -14.66
CA PRO A 91 2.85 -1.99 -16.11
C PRO A 91 3.68 -3.18 -16.61
N GLN A 92 4.58 -3.72 -15.78
CA GLN A 92 5.38 -4.90 -16.13
C GLN A 92 4.53 -6.17 -16.39
N PHE A 93 3.29 -6.20 -15.91
CA PHE A 93 2.33 -7.28 -16.09
C PHE A 93 1.11 -6.83 -16.92
N GLY A 94 1.23 -5.71 -17.65
CA GLY A 94 0.14 -5.17 -18.49
C GLY A 94 -0.92 -4.38 -17.74
N GLY A 95 -0.70 -4.06 -16.46
CA GLY A 95 -1.64 -3.29 -15.66
C GLY A 95 -1.63 -1.77 -15.94
N PRO A 96 -2.68 -1.04 -15.51
CA PRO A 96 -2.82 0.40 -15.76
C PRO A 96 -1.85 1.30 -14.97
N GLY A 97 -1.14 0.75 -13.98
CA GLY A 97 -0.12 1.49 -13.21
C GLY A 97 -0.68 2.53 -12.23
N VAL A 98 -1.95 2.40 -11.82
CA VAL A 98 -2.63 3.45 -11.03
C VAL A 98 -2.38 3.33 -9.53
N LYS A 99 -2.24 2.11 -8.97
CA LYS A 99 -2.05 1.91 -7.52
C LYS A 99 -0.61 2.18 -7.08
N LYS A 100 0.36 1.99 -7.98
CA LYS A 100 1.79 2.26 -7.76
C LYS A 100 2.36 1.57 -6.52
N GLN A 101 1.89 0.37 -6.19
CA GLN A 101 2.39 -0.46 -5.09
C GLN A 101 3.25 -1.61 -5.60
N SER A 102 4.21 -2.07 -4.78
CA SER A 102 4.92 -3.31 -5.08
C SER A 102 4.07 -4.54 -4.79
N CYS A 103 4.41 -5.68 -5.41
CA CYS A 103 3.87 -6.99 -5.07
C CYS A 103 3.73 -7.20 -3.55
N ILE A 104 2.62 -7.81 -3.12
CA ILE A 104 2.33 -8.09 -1.71
C ILE A 104 3.37 -9.02 -1.06
N GLU A 105 3.98 -9.91 -1.83
CA GLU A 105 5.04 -10.81 -1.36
C GLU A 105 6.41 -10.12 -1.30
N ARG A 106 6.55 -8.98 -2.01
CA ARG A 106 7.79 -8.21 -2.06
C ARG A 106 7.82 -7.04 -1.09
N ARG A 107 6.99 -7.04 -0.03
CA ARG A 107 6.99 -5.93 0.94
C ARG A 107 8.34 -5.87 1.66
N CYS A 108 9.03 -4.73 1.53
CA CYS A 108 10.34 -4.53 2.13
C CYS A 108 10.20 -4.02 3.56
N LEU A 109 10.89 -4.65 4.50
CA LEU A 109 10.86 -4.28 5.92
C LEU A 109 11.22 -2.80 6.13
N ARG A 110 12.30 -2.30 5.50
CA ARG A 110 12.70 -0.89 5.58
C ARG A 110 11.66 0.08 5.03
N VAL A 111 11.03 -0.28 3.92
CA VAL A 111 10.00 0.58 3.30
C VAL A 111 8.75 0.62 4.17
N LEU A 112 8.38 -0.51 4.78
CA LEU A 112 7.27 -0.59 5.73
C LEU A 112 7.55 0.24 6.98
N GLU A 113 8.73 0.07 7.56
CA GLU A 113 9.21 0.84 8.71
C GLU A 113 9.12 2.36 8.45
N ASN A 114 9.71 2.84 7.36
CA ASN A 114 9.66 4.26 6.98
C ASN A 114 8.23 4.76 6.74
N ARG A 115 7.35 3.92 6.18
CA ARG A 115 5.93 4.27 6.06
C ARG A 115 5.31 4.45 7.44
N LEU A 116 5.49 3.47 8.32
CA LEU A 116 4.88 3.47 9.64
C LEU A 116 5.41 4.59 10.51
N GLN A 117 6.68 4.97 10.39
CA GLN A 117 7.24 6.15 11.07
C GLN A 117 6.64 7.47 10.57
N ARG A 118 6.25 7.57 9.30
CA ARG A 118 5.55 8.75 8.76
C ARG A 118 4.08 8.79 9.16
N ASP A 119 3.41 7.65 9.10
CA ASP A 119 1.98 7.55 9.47
C ASP A 119 1.80 7.63 11.00
N ALA A 120 2.88 7.36 11.74
CA ALA A 120 2.89 7.20 13.18
C ALA A 120 2.28 8.38 13.96
N PRO A 121 2.71 9.64 13.74
CA PRO A 121 2.21 10.79 14.48
C PRO A 121 0.73 11.11 14.19
N SER A 122 0.22 10.71 13.02
CA SER A 122 -1.17 10.98 12.60
C SER A 122 -2.12 9.81 12.88
N PHE A 123 -1.58 8.68 13.37
CA PHE A 123 -2.37 7.48 13.57
C PHE A 123 -3.41 7.66 14.69
N LYS A 124 -4.70 7.58 14.32
CA LYS A 124 -5.82 7.58 15.25
C LYS A 124 -6.43 6.19 15.30
N ALA A 125 -6.18 5.47 16.40
CA ALA A 125 -6.82 4.20 16.66
C ALA A 125 -8.32 4.43 16.88
N ARG A 126 -9.16 3.63 16.21
CA ARG A 126 -10.62 3.74 16.31
C ARG A 126 -11.28 2.38 16.44
N VAL A 127 -12.45 2.37 17.05
CA VAL A 127 -13.36 1.21 17.12
C VAL A 127 -14.64 1.58 16.39
N GLY A 128 -15.10 0.72 15.49
CA GLY A 128 -16.36 0.93 14.77
C GLY A 128 -17.58 0.72 15.68
N CYS A 129 -18.74 1.25 15.29
CA CYS A 129 -19.98 1.12 16.07
C CYS A 129 -20.57 -0.30 16.08
N ASN A 130 -20.04 -1.22 15.27
CA ASN A 130 -20.53 -2.60 15.05
C ASN A 130 -21.95 -2.73 14.46
N ASN A 131 -22.67 -1.62 14.27
CA ASN A 131 -24.07 -1.61 13.82
C ASN A 131 -24.29 -1.04 12.42
N CYS A 132 -23.30 -0.41 11.80
CA CYS A 132 -23.41 0.04 10.41
C CYS A 132 -22.96 -1.04 9.42
N GLU A 133 -23.37 -0.89 8.17
CA GLU A 133 -23.00 -1.81 7.08
C GLU A 133 -21.47 -1.95 6.97
N ASP A 134 -20.72 -0.84 6.99
CA ASP A 134 -19.25 -0.85 6.98
C ASP A 134 -18.64 -1.70 8.10
N CYS A 135 -19.18 -1.65 9.31
CA CYS A 135 -18.64 -2.41 10.43
C CYS A 135 -18.89 -3.92 10.25
N ARG A 136 -20.04 -4.29 9.69
CA ARG A 136 -20.42 -5.69 9.46
C ARG A 136 -19.66 -6.34 8.32
N LEU A 137 -19.15 -5.57 7.37
CA LEU A 137 -18.37 -6.11 6.26
C LEU A 137 -17.08 -6.79 6.77
N PRO A 138 -16.63 -7.89 6.14
CA PRO A 138 -15.30 -8.41 6.40
C PRO A 138 -14.24 -7.40 5.94
N ASP A 139 -13.07 -7.42 6.60
CA ASP A 139 -11.93 -6.63 6.14
C ASP A 139 -11.59 -7.01 4.69
N CYS A 140 -11.30 -6.03 3.83
CA CYS A 140 -11.17 -6.30 2.40
C CYS A 140 -9.91 -7.09 1.99
N LEU A 141 -9.01 -7.33 2.94
CA LEU A 141 -7.72 -8.04 2.81
C LEU A 141 -6.75 -7.51 1.72
N GLY A 142 -7.13 -6.48 0.96
CA GLY A 142 -6.35 -5.95 -0.16
C GLY A 142 -5.93 -4.49 -0.05
N CYS A 143 -6.48 -3.73 0.91
CA CYS A 143 -6.00 -2.37 1.18
C CYS A 143 -4.68 -2.40 1.96
N LEU A 144 -3.89 -1.32 1.90
CA LEU A 144 -2.59 -1.27 2.57
C LEU A 144 -2.70 -1.57 4.07
N VAL A 145 -3.69 -1.02 4.77
CA VAL A 145 -3.94 -1.28 6.19
C VAL A 145 -4.18 -2.77 6.47
N CYS A 146 -5.03 -3.45 5.68
CA CYS A 146 -5.28 -4.88 5.88
C CYS A 146 -4.06 -5.73 5.56
N LEU A 147 -3.28 -5.34 4.55
CA LEU A 147 -2.04 -6.03 4.23
C LEU A 147 -0.98 -5.81 5.31
N ASP A 148 -0.90 -4.63 5.91
CA ASP A 148 -0.04 -4.33 7.07
C ASP A 148 -0.48 -5.13 8.29
N LYS A 149 -1.78 -5.16 8.61
CA LYS A 149 -2.33 -6.02 9.67
C LYS A 149 -1.91 -7.47 9.51
N ARG A 150 -2.10 -8.05 8.31
CA ARG A 150 -1.68 -9.42 8.01
C ARG A 150 -0.16 -9.60 8.07
N PHE A 151 0.61 -8.61 7.64
CA PHE A 151 2.07 -8.67 7.66
C PHE A 151 2.63 -8.76 9.09
N PHE A 152 1.93 -8.16 10.06
CA PHE A 152 2.34 -8.08 11.46
C PHE A 152 1.52 -8.94 12.41
N ASP A 153 0.65 -9.81 11.89
CA ASP A 153 -0.31 -10.60 12.69
C ASP A 153 -1.09 -9.74 13.70
N ASN A 154 -1.55 -8.58 13.24
CA ASN A 154 -2.27 -7.55 13.98
C ASN A 154 -1.55 -6.92 15.18
N ARG A 155 -0.34 -7.35 15.54
CA ARG A 155 0.39 -6.90 16.75
C ARG A 155 0.57 -5.39 16.87
N TYR A 156 0.75 -4.71 15.73
CA TYR A 156 1.12 -3.29 15.71
C TYR A 156 0.04 -2.37 15.12
N MET A 157 -1.04 -2.92 14.58
CA MET A 157 -2.06 -2.19 13.83
C MET A 157 -3.41 -2.13 14.57
N THR A 158 -3.38 -2.20 15.90
CA THR A 158 -4.58 -2.14 16.76
C THR A 158 -5.35 -0.83 16.52
N GLY A 159 -6.67 -0.93 16.35
CA GLY A 159 -7.52 0.22 16.04
C GLY A 159 -7.37 0.81 14.63
N ALA A 160 -6.43 0.32 13.80
CA ALA A 160 -6.39 0.69 12.39
C ALA A 160 -7.63 0.08 11.68
N MET A 161 -8.38 0.87 10.91
CA MET A 161 -9.58 0.37 10.21
C MET A 161 -9.28 0.07 8.75
N CYS A 162 -9.90 -0.98 8.20
CA CYS A 162 -9.85 -1.27 6.77
C CYS A 162 -10.29 -0.04 5.97
N ALA A 163 -9.56 0.30 4.90
CA ALA A 163 -9.88 1.48 4.09
C ALA A 163 -11.27 1.41 3.42
N LYS A 164 -11.84 0.20 3.29
CA LYS A 164 -13.19 -0.06 2.78
C LYS A 164 -14.27 -0.16 3.87
N LYS A 165 -13.90 -0.11 5.15
CA LYS A 165 -14.83 -0.20 6.30
C LYS A 165 -14.77 1.08 7.11
N ARG A 166 -15.28 2.17 6.55
CA ARG A 166 -15.18 3.49 7.18
C ARG A 166 -16.45 3.80 7.94
N CYS A 167 -16.54 3.24 9.15
CA CYS A 167 -17.62 3.59 10.06
C CYS A 167 -17.62 5.10 10.34
N ASN A 168 -18.76 5.74 10.04
CA ASN A 168 -18.98 7.16 10.32
C ASN A 168 -19.08 7.42 11.84
N ASN A 169 -19.67 6.49 12.59
CA ASN A 169 -19.80 6.55 14.05
C ASN A 169 -18.68 5.80 14.78
N ALA A 170 -17.44 5.90 14.29
CA ALA A 170 -16.29 5.23 14.91
C ALA A 170 -15.71 6.09 16.03
N THR A 171 -15.48 5.49 17.20
CA THR A 171 -14.94 6.18 18.38
C THR A 171 -13.43 6.05 18.40
N SER A 172 -12.73 7.17 18.62
CA SER A 172 -11.29 7.15 18.88
C SER A 172 -11.01 6.43 20.19
N ILE A 173 -10.03 5.52 20.18
CA ILE A 173 -9.54 4.87 21.38
C ILE A 173 -8.14 5.36 21.69
N GLU A 174 -7.88 5.65 22.96
CA GLU A 174 -6.55 5.97 23.43
C GLU A 174 -5.83 4.66 23.74
N LEU A 175 -4.81 4.33 22.93
CA LEU A 175 -3.90 3.25 23.25
C LEU A 175 -2.89 3.78 24.27
N PRO A 176 -2.56 3.03 25.33
CA PRO A 176 -1.55 3.44 26.30
C PRO A 176 -0.29 3.92 25.57
N ALA A 177 0.20 5.12 25.89
CA ALA A 177 1.33 5.74 25.16
C ALA A 177 2.59 4.84 25.16
N THR A 178 2.80 4.12 26.26
CA THR A 178 3.85 3.10 26.41
C THR A 178 3.72 2.01 25.34
N GLN A 179 2.50 1.52 25.13
CA GLN A 179 2.21 0.50 24.14
C GLN A 179 2.49 1.00 22.73
N ASN A 180 2.12 2.24 22.36
CA ASN A 180 2.30 2.72 20.98
C ASN A 180 3.77 2.98 20.61
N ALA A 181 4.57 3.55 21.53
CA ALA A 181 5.98 3.79 21.30
C ALA A 181 6.80 2.50 21.32
N GLU A 182 6.55 1.64 22.32
CA GLU A 182 7.24 0.36 22.46
C GLU A 182 6.87 -0.59 21.32
N LEU A 183 5.59 -0.71 20.97
CA LEU A 183 5.16 -1.53 19.82
C LEU A 183 5.84 -1.09 18.52
N ARG A 184 6.01 0.22 18.30
CA ARG A 184 6.69 0.73 17.12
C ARG A 184 8.19 0.50 17.16
N GLN A 185 8.82 0.68 18.32
CA GLN A 185 10.25 0.40 18.49
C GLN A 185 10.54 -1.10 18.37
N VAL A 186 9.73 -1.96 19.00
CA VAL A 186 9.82 -3.41 18.90
C VAL A 186 9.56 -3.85 17.46
N MET A 187 8.63 -3.21 16.74
CA MET A 187 8.42 -3.47 15.32
C MET A 187 9.65 -3.09 14.49
N ILE A 188 10.21 -1.89 14.67
CA ILE A 188 11.44 -1.44 14.02
C ILE A 188 12.56 -2.48 14.23
N ILE A 189 12.77 -2.90 15.49
CA ILE A 189 13.78 -3.90 15.85
C ILE A 189 13.46 -5.27 15.23
N SER A 190 12.20 -5.71 15.26
CA SER A 190 11.74 -7.00 14.69
C SER A 190 11.85 -7.06 13.17
N LEU A 191 11.86 -5.89 12.51
CA LEU A 191 12.04 -5.75 11.07
C LEU A 191 13.50 -5.92 10.63
N GLY A 192 14.44 -6.15 11.57
CA GLY A 192 15.73 -6.81 11.31
C GLY A 192 16.62 -6.11 10.30
N ILE A 193 16.82 -4.80 10.49
CA ILE A 193 17.75 -3.97 9.74
C ILE A 193 18.80 -3.46 10.72
#